data_AF-A0A7W8LQY8-F1
#
_entry.id   AF-A0A7W8LQY8-F1
#
_cell.length_a   1.000
_cell.length_b   1.000
_cell.length_c   1.000
_cell.angle_alpha   90.00
_cell.angle_beta   90.00
_cell.angle_gamma   90.00
#
_symmetry.space_group_name_H-M   'P 1'
#
loop_
_entity.id
_entity.type
_entity.pdbx_description
1 polymer ?
#
loop_
_entity_poly.entity_id
_entity_poly.type
_entity_poly.pdbx_seq_one_letter_code
_entity_poly.pdbx_strand_id
1 'polypeptide(L)'
;MTAWNPGGQPAPAAANAQAQAALLQEVRAAGFRPVPALNGAGGWAEAALLVPGARLRQAASWGAGFGQAAVLWGVGARAALVWLEGGRVASVERRWAVRAGD
;
A
#
# COMPACT_ATOMS: atom_id res chain seq x y z
N MET A 1 -0.29 2.47 -0.80
CA MET A 1 -0.80 1.09 -0.93
C MET A 1 -0.52 0.59 -2.33
N THR A 2 0.01 -0.62 -2.47
CA THR A 2 0.15 -1.31 -3.77
C THR A 2 -0.43 -2.72 -3.65
N ALA A 3 -0.79 -3.31 -4.77
CA ALA A 3 -1.12 -4.72 -4.90
C ALA A 3 -0.06 -5.49 -5.73
N TRP A 4 1.09 -4.86 -5.98
CA TRP A 4 2.19 -5.50 -6.68
C TRP A 4 2.94 -6.47 -5.76
N ASN A 5 3.52 -7.50 -6.36
CA ASN A 5 4.46 -8.42 -5.72
C ASN A 5 3.98 -8.93 -4.35
N PRO A 6 2.84 -9.64 -4.28
CA PRO A 6 2.27 -10.13 -3.03
C PRO A 6 3.30 -10.97 -2.25
N GLY A 7 3.34 -10.78 -0.93
CA GLY A 7 4.34 -11.38 -0.06
C GLY A 7 5.78 -10.89 -0.30
N GLY A 8 5.96 -9.80 -1.06
CA GLY A 8 7.28 -9.32 -1.49
C GLY A 8 7.93 -10.21 -2.55
N GLN A 9 7.15 -11.08 -3.21
CA GLN A 9 7.65 -11.98 -4.24
C GLN A 9 7.39 -11.39 -5.64
N PRO A 10 8.38 -11.36 -6.54
CA PRO A 10 8.18 -10.90 -7.92
C PRO A 10 7.03 -11.64 -8.59
N ALA A 11 6.11 -10.88 -9.17
CA ALA A 11 5.00 -11.40 -9.96
C ALA A 11 5.04 -10.84 -11.39
N PRO A 12 4.43 -11.54 -12.38
CA PRO A 12 4.33 -11.04 -13.74
C PRO A 12 3.66 -9.67 -13.80
N ALA A 13 4.17 -8.77 -14.64
CA ALA A 13 3.68 -7.39 -14.73
C ALA A 13 2.17 -7.30 -15.04
N ALA A 14 1.63 -8.20 -15.87
CA ALA A 14 0.20 -8.25 -16.17
C ALA A 14 -0.65 -8.61 -14.94
N ALA A 15 -0.18 -9.55 -14.12
CA ALA A 15 -0.86 -9.93 -12.87
C ALA A 15 -0.84 -8.78 -11.86
N ASN A 16 0.31 -8.11 -11.71
CA ASN A 16 0.45 -6.91 -10.89
C ASN A 16 -0.48 -5.78 -11.35
N ALA A 17 -0.57 -5.54 -12.66
CA ALA A 17 -1.47 -4.51 -13.21
C ALA A 17 -2.95 -4.84 -12.94
N GLN A 18 -3.35 -6.10 -13.10
CA GLN A 18 -4.71 -6.56 -12.81
C GLN A 18 -5.05 -6.41 -11.31
N ALA A 19 -4.15 -6.85 -10.42
CA ALA A 19 -4.34 -6.72 -8.98
C ALA A 19 -4.42 -5.24 -8.55
N GLN A 20 -3.56 -4.38 -9.11
CA GLN A 20 -3.59 -2.95 -8.83
C GLN A 20 -4.89 -2.27 -9.32
N ALA A 21 -5.41 -2.69 -10.48
CA ALA A 21 -6.70 -2.21 -10.97
C ALA A 21 -7.86 -2.65 -10.06
N ALA A 22 -7.85 -3.90 -9.58
CA ALA A 22 -8.84 -4.40 -8.62
C ALA A 22 -8.79 -3.62 -7.29
N LEU A 23 -7.59 -3.37 -6.75
CA LEU A 23 -7.40 -2.53 -5.55
C LEU A 23 -7.98 -1.13 -5.76
N LEU A 24 -7.72 -0.51 -6.92
CA LEU A 24 -8.29 0.80 -7.25
C LEU A 24 -9.83 0.79 -7.23
N GLN A 25 -10.45 -0.26 -7.78
CA GLN A 25 -11.91 -0.40 -7.77
C GLN A 25 -12.45 -0.58 -6.35
N GLU A 26 -11.85 -1.44 -5.53
CA GLU A 26 -12.27 -1.64 -4.14
C GLU A 26 -12.19 -0.36 -3.32
N VAL A 27 -11.09 0.38 -3.43
CA VAL A 27 -10.89 1.65 -2.72
C VAL A 27 -11.94 2.69 -3.16
N ARG A 28 -12.25 2.77 -4.46
CA ARG A 28 -13.28 3.66 -4.99
C ARG A 28 -14.70 3.25 -4.55
N ALA A 29 -15.00 1.95 -4.59
CA ALA A 29 -16.28 1.42 -4.15
C ALA A 29 -16.53 1.67 -2.65
N ALA A 30 -15.47 1.72 -1.85
CA ALA A 30 -15.51 2.13 -0.45
C ALA A 30 -15.67 3.65 -0.24
N GLY A 31 -15.85 4.44 -1.30
CA GLY A 31 -16.13 5.89 -1.25
C GLY A 31 -14.89 6.79 -1.20
N PHE A 32 -13.69 6.23 -1.37
CA PHE A 32 -12.45 7.02 -1.35
C PHE A 32 -12.08 7.56 -2.74
N ARG A 33 -11.28 8.63 -2.74
CA ARG A 33 -10.68 9.23 -3.94
C ARG A 33 -9.17 9.00 -3.92
N PRO A 34 -8.68 7.82 -4.31
CA PRO A 34 -7.25 7.52 -4.28
C PRO A 34 -6.51 8.32 -5.36
N VAL A 35 -5.28 8.70 -5.04
CA VAL A 35 -4.35 9.41 -5.93
C VAL A 35 -3.27 8.43 -6.40
N PRO A 36 -2.97 8.35 -7.71
CA PRO A 36 -1.85 7.55 -8.20
C PRO A 36 -0.52 7.95 -7.54
N ALA A 37 0.30 6.97 -7.22
CA ALA A 37 1.63 7.17 -6.64
C ALA A 37 2.59 6.09 -7.13
N LEU A 38 3.86 6.24 -6.79
CA LEU A 38 4.90 5.23 -6.98
C LEU A 38 5.42 4.77 -5.63
N ASN A 39 5.58 3.47 -5.47
CA ASN A 39 6.28 2.84 -4.35
C ASN A 39 7.64 2.35 -4.83
N GLY A 40 8.68 2.52 -4.02
CA GLY A 40 10.05 2.17 -4.40
C GLY A 40 10.66 3.10 -5.45
N ALA A 41 11.78 2.68 -6.04
CA ALA A 41 12.52 3.43 -7.05
C ALA A 41 13.28 2.47 -7.99
N GLY A 42 13.68 2.97 -9.16
CA GLY A 42 14.45 2.18 -10.14
C GLY A 42 13.72 0.93 -10.60
N GLY A 43 14.41 -0.20 -10.65
CA GLY A 43 13.85 -1.50 -11.08
C GLY A 43 12.75 -2.07 -10.16
N TRP A 44 12.54 -1.45 -8.99
CA TRP A 44 11.48 -1.80 -8.02
C TRP A 44 10.43 -0.69 -7.89
N ALA A 45 10.31 0.19 -8.90
CA ALA A 45 9.24 1.18 -8.94
C ALA A 45 7.90 0.49 -9.26
N GLU A 46 6.96 0.57 -8.32
CA GLU A 46 5.67 -0.09 -8.40
C GLU A 46 4.53 0.94 -8.43
N ALA A 47 3.50 0.65 -9.21
CA ALA A 47 2.27 1.45 -9.16
C ALA A 47 1.63 1.33 -7.77
N ALA A 48 1.23 2.46 -7.20
CA ALA A 48 0.65 2.55 -5.89
C ALA A 48 -0.50 3.57 -5.86
N LEU A 49 -1.24 3.57 -4.75
CA LEU A 49 -2.27 4.53 -4.40
C LEU A 49 -1.93 5.20 -3.07
N LEU A 50 -2.01 6.52 -3.04
CA LEU A 50 -2.23 7.27 -1.81
C LEU A 50 -3.74 7.36 -1.58
N VAL A 51 -4.21 7.04 -0.38
CA VAL A 51 -5.64 7.01 -0.07
C VAL A 51 -5.94 7.95 1.10
N PRO A 52 -6.10 9.27 0.83
CA PRO A 52 -6.41 10.24 1.88
C PRO A 52 -7.69 9.86 2.64
N GLY A 53 -7.68 10.04 3.96
CA GLY A 53 -8.81 9.75 4.83
C GLY A 53 -9.01 8.27 5.19
N ALA A 54 -8.24 7.35 4.60
CA ALA A 54 -8.31 5.93 4.96
C ALA A 54 -7.80 5.71 6.40
N ARG A 55 -8.57 4.95 7.19
CA ARG A 55 -8.15 4.52 8.52
C ARG A 55 -7.20 3.34 8.41
N LEU A 56 -6.32 3.18 9.39
CA LEU A 56 -5.34 2.08 9.41
C LEU A 56 -5.98 0.70 9.18
N ARG A 57 -7.11 0.41 9.83
CA ARG A 57 -7.82 -0.87 9.65
C ARG A 57 -8.27 -1.12 8.20
N GLN A 58 -8.61 -0.08 7.45
CA GLN A 58 -9.03 -0.21 6.05
C GLN A 58 -7.81 -0.50 5.17
N ALA A 59 -6.72 0.24 5.39
CA ALA A 59 -5.44 -0.03 4.72
C ALA A 59 -4.94 -1.45 5.00
N ALA A 60 -5.00 -1.92 6.25
CA ALA A 60 -4.63 -3.29 6.62
C ALA A 60 -5.55 -4.33 5.96
N SER A 61 -6.86 -4.10 5.93
CA SER A 61 -7.82 -4.99 5.28
C SER A 61 -7.57 -5.13 3.79
N TRP A 62 -7.35 -4.01 3.07
CA TRP A 62 -7.00 -4.06 1.66
C TRP A 62 -5.64 -4.73 1.44
N GLY A 63 -4.63 -4.36 2.23
CA GLY A 63 -3.29 -4.96 2.12
C GLY A 63 -3.34 -6.47 2.26
N ALA A 64 -4.06 -6.96 3.27
CA ALA A 64 -4.30 -8.37 3.48
C ALA A 64 -5.03 -9.04 2.30
N GLY A 65 -6.10 -8.41 1.81
CA GLY A 65 -6.88 -8.93 0.68
C GLY A 65 -6.06 -9.09 -0.61
N PHE A 66 -5.07 -8.21 -0.82
CA PHE A 66 -4.15 -8.28 -1.95
C PHE A 66 -2.82 -8.98 -1.63
N GLY A 67 -2.75 -9.73 -0.53
CA GLY A 67 -1.58 -10.54 -0.17
C GLY A 67 -0.32 -9.73 0.16
N GLN A 68 -0.45 -8.46 0.52
CA GLN A 68 0.69 -7.60 0.87
C GLN A 68 1.25 -8.00 2.24
N ALA A 69 2.57 -8.10 2.33
CA ALA A 69 3.26 -8.36 3.60
C ALA A 69 3.20 -7.15 4.56
N ALA A 70 3.03 -5.94 4.01
CA ALA A 70 2.91 -4.73 4.80
C ALA A 70 2.13 -3.64 4.06
N VAL A 71 1.65 -2.64 4.80
CA VAL A 71 1.13 -1.39 4.25
C VAL A 71 1.82 -0.20 4.89
N LEU A 72 2.04 0.85 4.09
CA LEU A 72 2.46 2.15 4.61
C LEU A 72 1.22 2.98 4.99
N TRP A 73 1.19 3.47 6.22
CA TRP A 73 0.14 4.34 6.75
C TRP A 73 0.74 5.58 7.42
N GLY A 74 0.07 6.73 7.35
CA GLY A 74 0.61 7.95 7.96
C GLY A 74 -0.40 9.06 8.17
N VAL A 75 -0.01 10.01 9.02
CA VAL A 75 -0.76 11.26 9.32
C VAL A 75 0.25 12.39 9.42
N GLY A 76 0.13 13.39 8.53
CA GLY A 76 1.15 14.43 8.40
C GLY A 76 2.51 13.82 8.06
N ALA A 77 3.56 14.22 8.79
CA ALA A 77 4.89 13.65 8.63
C ALA A 77 5.11 12.33 9.39
N ARG A 78 4.14 11.84 10.17
CA ARG A 78 4.27 10.56 10.87
C ARG A 78 3.88 9.43 9.93
N ALA A 79 4.78 8.49 9.70
CA ALA A 79 4.53 7.31 8.89
C ALA A 79 4.75 6.03 9.72
N ALA A 80 4.15 4.94 9.28
CA ALA A 80 4.36 3.63 9.85
C ALA A 80 4.35 2.58 8.74
N LEU A 81 5.33 1.68 8.77
CA LEU A 81 5.27 0.41 8.07
C LEU A 81 4.52 -0.56 8.97
N VAL A 82 3.41 -1.09 8.49
CA VAL A 82 2.49 -1.94 9.24
C VAL A 82 2.54 -3.33 8.63
N TRP A 83 3.16 -4.26 9.34
CA TRP A 83 3.32 -5.64 8.90
C TRP A 83 2.02 -6.42 9.08
N LEU A 84 1.71 -7.27 8.10
CA LEU A 84 0.48 -8.05 8.03
C LEU A 84 0.78 -9.55 8.07
N GLU A 85 0.05 -10.29 8.90
CA GLU A 85 0.13 -11.75 8.99
C GLU A 85 -1.27 -12.32 9.21
N GLY A 86 -1.66 -13.34 8.42
CA GLY A 86 -3.00 -13.95 8.53
C GLY A 86 -4.16 -12.94 8.38
N GLY A 87 -3.94 -11.87 7.62
CA GLY A 87 -4.91 -10.78 7.44
C GLY A 87 -5.08 -9.83 8.62
N ARG A 88 -4.16 -9.86 9.60
CA ARG A 88 -4.16 -8.98 10.78
C ARG A 88 -2.86 -8.19 10.85
N VAL A 89 -2.88 -7.10 11.62
CA VAL A 89 -1.67 -6.35 11.93
C VAL A 89 -0.80 -7.18 12.88
N ALA A 90 0.41 -7.51 12.45
CA ALA A 90 1.38 -8.28 13.24
C ALA A 90 2.32 -7.36 14.03
N SER A 91 2.86 -6.33 13.38
CA SER A 91 3.76 -5.36 14.02
C SER A 91 3.73 -4.00 13.31
N VAL A 92 4.26 -2.97 13.97
CA VAL A 92 4.24 -1.59 13.47
C VAL A 92 5.59 -0.92 13.71
N GLU A 93 6.26 -0.54 12.63
CA GLU A 93 7.47 0.28 12.67
C GLU A 93 7.12 1.74 12.39
N ARG A 94 7.38 2.63 13.35
CA ARG A 94 7.06 4.06 13.23
C ARG A 94 8.26 4.83 12.71
N ARG A 95 8.02 5.72 11.75
CA ARG A 95 9.01 6.55 11.07
C ARG A 95 8.47 7.97 10.90
N TRP A 96 9.35 8.89 10.53
CA TRP A 96 8.96 10.24 10.10
C TRP A 96 9.34 10.43 8.64
N ALA A 97 8.39 10.88 7.84
CA ALA A 97 8.62 11.25 6.45
C ALA A 97 9.39 12.57 6.40
N VAL A 98 10.45 12.60 5.61
CA VAL A 98 11.21 13.79 5.28
C VAL A 98 10.99 14.11 3.80
N ARG A 99 11.20 15.37 3.43
CA ARG A 99 11.17 15.75 2.02
C ARG A 99 12.40 15.15 1.33
N ALA A 100 12.20 14.49 0.19
CA ALA A 100 13.33 13.99 -0.58
C ALA A 100 14.07 15.19 -1.20
N GLY A 101 15.36 15.35 -0.89
CA GLY A 101 16.24 16.38 -1.45
C GLY A 101 16.64 17.53 -0.51
N ASP A 102 16.30 17.45 0.79
CA ASP A 102 16.89 18.31 1.84
C ASP A 102 18.10 17.62 2.50
#